data_AF-A0A2E4DGW3-F1
#
_entry.id   AF-A0A2E4DGW3-F1
#
_cell.length_a   1.000
_cell.length_b   1.000
_cell.length_c   1.000
_cell.angle_alpha   90.00
_cell.angle_beta   90.00
_cell.angle_gamma   90.00
#
_symmetry.space_group_name_H-M   'P 1'
#
loop_
_entity.id
_entity.type
_entity.pdbx_description
1 polymer ?
#
loop_
_entity_poly.entity_id
_entity_poly.type
_entity_poly.pdbx_seq_one_letter_code
_entity_poly.pdbx_strand_id
1 'polypeptide(L)'
;MPTKEELIAGRMTKNEIQEHLEVDALLYQDISDLVEAVTRRGDHYIDKPCMACLDGNYIANDIDLNTIDKIGQMRTSHRNGN
;
A
#
# COMPACT_ATOMS: atom_id res chain seq x y z
N MET A 1 -7.19 3.29 4.37
CA MET A 1 -6.48 2.00 4.48
C MET A 1 -6.45 1.56 5.93
N PRO A 2 -6.50 0.24 6.22
CA PRO A 2 -6.28 -0.31 7.57
C PRO A 2 -4.82 -0.08 8.03
N THR A 3 -4.44 -0.56 9.22
CA THR A 3 -3.04 -0.45 9.69
C THR A 3 -2.12 -1.34 8.85
N LYS A 4 -0.80 -1.11 8.92
CA LYS A 4 0.18 -1.96 8.22
C LYS A 4 0.06 -3.43 8.63
N GLU A 5 -0.17 -3.70 9.92
CA GLU A 5 -0.33 -5.05 10.46
C GLU A 5 -1.59 -5.77 9.96
N GLU A 6 -2.64 -5.01 9.67
CA GLU A 6 -3.88 -5.53 9.12
C GLU A 6 -3.81 -5.78 7.61
N LEU A 7 -2.84 -5.18 6.91
CA LEU A 7 -2.62 -5.42 5.49
C LEU A 7 -1.79 -6.70 5.31
N ILE A 8 -2.36 -7.68 4.61
CA ILE A 8 -1.68 -8.98 4.38
C ILE A 8 -0.30 -8.79 3.72
N ALA A 9 -0.22 -7.95 2.69
CA ALA A 9 1.03 -7.60 2.01
C ALA A 9 1.94 -6.63 2.80
N GLY A 10 1.47 -6.11 3.94
CA GLY A 10 2.29 -5.32 4.86
C GLY A 10 3.23 -6.17 5.71
N ARG A 11 2.95 -7.47 5.84
CA ARG A 11 3.71 -8.41 6.69
C ARG A 11 4.05 -9.75 6.03
N MET A 12 3.46 -10.07 4.88
CA MET A 12 3.71 -11.31 4.14
C MET A 12 4.29 -11.02 2.76
N THR A 13 5.20 -11.89 2.33
CA THR A 13 5.67 -11.99 0.94
C THR A 13 4.58 -12.56 0.04
N LYS A 14 4.72 -12.38 -1.29
CA LYS A 14 3.76 -12.92 -2.28
C LYS A 14 3.51 -14.43 -2.11
N ASN A 15 4.56 -15.22 -1.83
CA ASN A 15 4.43 -16.67 -1.66
C ASN A 15 3.63 -17.01 -0.39
N GLU A 16 3.94 -16.35 0.73
CA GLU A 16 3.20 -16.52 1.99
C GLU A 16 1.73 -16.11 1.83
N ILE A 17 1.43 -15.06 1.05
CA ILE A 17 0.05 -14.67 0.73
C ILE A 17 -0.64 -15.75 -0.09
N GLN A 18 0.02 -16.30 -1.11
CA GLN A 18 -0.56 -17.35 -1.95
C GLN A 18 -0.93 -18.58 -1.12
N GLU A 19 -0.03 -19.02 -0.24
CA GLU A 19 -0.27 -20.12 0.71
C GLU A 19 -1.38 -19.78 1.70
N HIS A 20 -1.36 -18.58 2.29
CA HIS A 20 -2.37 -18.14 3.25
C HIS A 20 -3.79 -18.06 2.68
N LEU A 21 -3.92 -17.71 1.39
CA LEU A 21 -5.19 -17.64 0.70
C LEU A 21 -5.62 -18.98 0.09
N GLU A 22 -4.77 -20.01 0.14
CA GLU A 22 -5.03 -21.35 -0.41
C GLU A 22 -5.40 -21.33 -1.90
N VAL A 23 -4.70 -20.52 -2.70
CA VAL A 23 -4.96 -20.38 -4.14
C VAL A 23 -3.89 -21.05 -4.99
N ASP A 24 -4.28 -21.58 -6.16
CA ASP A 24 -3.34 -22.20 -7.10
C ASP A 24 -2.34 -21.21 -7.71
N ALA A 25 -2.76 -19.94 -7.85
CA ALA A 25 -1.92 -18.88 -8.40
C ALA A 25 -2.31 -17.51 -7.82
N LEU A 26 -1.30 -16.71 -7.49
CA LEU A 26 -1.44 -15.31 -7.11
C LEU A 26 -0.68 -14.40 -8.08
N LEU A 27 -1.34 -13.36 -8.57
CA LEU A 27 -0.74 -12.36 -9.44
C LEU A 27 -0.98 -10.95 -8.88
N TYR A 28 0.08 -10.15 -8.91
CA TYR A 28 0.01 -8.71 -8.68
C TYR A 28 0.40 -8.01 -9.99
N GLN A 29 -0.24 -6.87 -10.27
CA GLN A 29 0.20 -5.98 -11.35
C GLN A 29 1.51 -5.30 -10.95
N ASP A 30 2.43 -5.16 -11.90
CA ASP A 30 3.66 -4.41 -11.69
C ASP A 30 3.38 -2.90 -11.57
N ILE A 31 4.12 -2.24 -10.67
CA ILE A 31 3.98 -0.79 -10.44
C ILE A 31 4.24 0.00 -11.71
N SER A 32 5.23 -0.39 -12.52
CA SER A 32 5.54 0.26 -13.80
C SER A 32 4.37 0.18 -14.78
N ASP A 33 3.73 -0.98 -14.84
CA ASP A 33 2.62 -1.24 -15.76
C ASP A 33 1.37 -0.49 -15.32
N LEU A 34 1.17 -0.35 -14.00
CA LEU A 34 0.11 0.49 -13.47
C LEU A 34 0.33 1.97 -13.82
N VAL A 35 1.55 2.49 -13.67
CA VAL A 35 1.90 3.86 -14.05
C VAL A 35 1.72 4.09 -15.55
N GLU A 36 2.17 3.16 -16.39
CA GLU A 36 1.96 3.22 -17.84
C GLU A 36 0.48 3.23 -18.18
N ALA A 37 -0.30 2.34 -17.58
CA ALA A 37 -1.72 2.21 -17.88
C ALA A 37 -2.51 3.49 -17.59
N VAL A 38 -2.15 4.22 -16.53
CA VAL A 38 -2.83 5.47 -16.15
C VAL A 38 -2.30 6.71 -16.88
N THR A 39 -1.06 6.69 -17.36
CA THR A 39 -0.44 7.86 -18.02
C THR A 39 -0.46 7.79 -19.54
N ARG A 40 -0.61 6.60 -20.16
CA ARG A 40 -0.47 6.41 -21.61
C ARG A 40 -1.47 7.21 -22.47
N ARG A 41 -2.72 7.35 -22.05
CA ARG A 41 -3.80 7.91 -22.89
C ARG A 41 -4.35 9.19 -22.28
N GLY A 42 -4.45 10.24 -23.09
CA GLY A 42 -4.97 11.55 -22.68
C GLY A 42 -3.86 12.59 -22.56
N ASP A 43 -4.21 13.87 -22.73
CA ASP A 43 -3.30 14.99 -22.42
C ASP A 43 -3.26 15.18 -20.91
N HIS A 44 -2.55 14.26 -20.26
CA HIS A 44 -2.36 14.24 -18.83
C HIS A 44 -1.01 14.89 -18.51
N TYR A 45 -1.06 16.10 -17.96
CA TYR A 45 0.10 16.77 -17.35
C TYR A 45 0.41 16.14 -15.98
N ILE A 46 0.53 14.81 -15.94
CA ILE A 46 0.81 14.04 -14.73
C ILE A 46 2.30 13.65 -14.76
N ASP A 47 3.11 14.34 -13.97
CA ASP A 47 4.54 14.04 -13.86
C ASP A 47 4.80 12.74 -13.10
N LYS A 48 4.04 12.50 -12.01
CA LYS A 48 4.14 11.29 -11.19
C LYS A 48 2.87 11.06 -10.35
N PRO A 49 2.17 9.93 -10.50
CA PRO A 49 1.09 9.54 -9.59
C PRO A 49 1.60 9.31 -8.16
N CYS A 50 0.75 9.59 -7.16
CA CYS A 50 1.04 9.19 -5.78
C CYS A 50 0.92 7.67 -5.65
N MET A 51 1.99 7.02 -5.19
CA MET A 51 2.10 5.56 -5.06
C MET A 51 2.44 5.10 -3.65
N ALA A 52 2.35 6.00 -2.65
CA ALA A 52 2.80 5.76 -1.28
C ALA A 52 2.28 4.46 -0.65
N CYS A 53 1.07 4.04 -1.00
CA CYS A 53 0.45 2.80 -0.51
C CYS A 53 1.05 1.52 -1.10
N LEU A 54 1.83 1.62 -2.17
CA LEU A 54 2.40 0.52 -2.95
C LEU A 54 3.92 0.51 -2.87
N ASP A 55 4.58 1.67 -2.99
CA ASP A 55 6.04 1.80 -2.98
C ASP A 55 6.61 2.42 -1.69
N GLY A 56 5.75 2.87 -0.77
CA GLY A 56 6.17 3.55 0.46
C GLY A 56 6.70 4.97 0.26
N ASN A 57 6.62 5.53 -0.96
CA ASN A 57 7.14 6.87 -1.27
C ASN A 57 6.08 7.94 -1.01
N TYR A 58 6.15 8.54 0.18
CA TYR A 58 5.27 9.63 0.59
C TYR A 58 5.79 10.99 0.08
N ILE A 59 5.15 11.51 -0.97
CA ILE A 59 5.60 12.71 -1.69
C ILE A 59 5.71 13.98 -0.83
N ALA A 60 4.93 14.07 0.25
CA ALA A 60 4.92 15.21 1.16
C ALA A 60 6.15 15.24 2.10
N ASN A 61 6.96 14.16 2.15
CA ASN A 61 8.19 14.04 2.95
C ASN A 61 8.01 14.29 4.47
N ASP A 62 6.79 14.19 4.97
CA ASP A 62 6.41 14.37 6.38
C ASP A 62 5.96 13.07 7.05
N ILE A 63 5.91 11.96 6.29
CA ILE A 63 5.54 10.65 6.78
C ILE A 63 6.76 9.74 6.83
N ASP A 64 7.06 9.24 8.03
CA ASP A 64 8.02 8.18 8.30
C ASP A 64 7.33 6.97 8.96
N LEU A 65 8.11 5.91 9.22
CA LEU A 65 7.60 4.71 9.90
C LEU A 65 7.01 5.03 11.28
N ASN A 66 7.64 5.92 12.05
CA ASN A 66 7.16 6.31 13.37
C ASN A 66 5.77 6.97 13.30
N THR A 67 5.54 7.79 12.28
CA THR A 67 4.26 8.46 12.05
C THR A 67 3.19 7.46 11.67
N ILE A 68 3.51 6.49 10.81
CA ILE A 68 2.60 5.39 10.43
C ILE A 68 2.22 4.57 11.68
N ASP A 69 3.17 4.23 12.53
CA ASP A 69 2.93 3.44 13.75
C ASP A 69 2.06 4.20 14.75
N LYS A 70 2.31 5.50 14.95
CA LYS A 70 1.45 6.36 15.80
C LYS A 70 0.02 6.40 15.28
N ILE A 71 -0.17 6.58 13.96
CA ILE A 71 -1.50 6.57 13.35
C ILE A 71 -2.17 5.19 13.53
N GLY A 72 -1.39 4.11 13.42
CA GLY A 72 -1.86 2.74 13.68
C GLY A 72 -2.36 2.57 15.11
N GLN A 73 -1.59 3.01 16.10
CA GLN A 73 -1.96 2.95 17.52
C GLN A 73 -3.23 3.76 17.80
N MET A 74 -3.34 4.99 17.28
CA MET A 74 -4.54 5.82 17.42
C MET A 74 -5.79 5.12 16.89
N ARG A 75 -5.69 4.44 15.74
CA ARG A 75 -6.82 3.68 15.16
C ARG A 75 -7.21 2.49 16.03
N THR A 76 -6.24 1.77 16.58
CA THR A 76 -6.50 0.64 17.48
C THR A 76 -7.17 1.12 18.77
N SER A 77 -6.69 2.20 19.39
CA SER A 77 -7.32 2.79 20.58
C SER A 77 -8.77 3.21 20.30
N HIS A 78 -9.00 3.92 19.20
CA HIS A 78 -10.35 4.37 18.82
C HIS A 78 -11.30 3.20 18.55
N ARG A 79 -10.83 2.08 17.99
CA ARG A 79 -11.65 0.86 17.79
C ARG A 79 -11.96 0.15 19.10
N ASN A 80 -11.03 0.18 20.05
CA ASN A 80 -11.17 -0.46 21.35
C ASN A 80 -11.95 0.39 22.37
N GLY A 81 -12.29 1.64 22.03
CA GLY A 81 -13.07 2.53 22.90
C GLY A 81 -12.26 3.13 24.07
N ASN A 82 -10.93 3.17 23.95
CA ASN A 82 -10.01 3.81 24.91
C ASN A 82 -9.69 5.24 24.53
#